data_AF-A0AAC9JNR6-F1
#
_entry.id   AF-A0AAC9JNR6-F1
#
_cell.length_a   1.000
_cell.length_b   1.000
_cell.length_c   1.000
_cell.angle_alpha   90.00
_cell.angle_beta   90.00
_cell.angle_gamma   90.00
#
_symmetry.space_group_name_H-M   'P 1'
#
loop_
_entity.id
_entity.type
_entity.pdbx_description
1 polymer ?
#
loop_
_entity_poly.entity_id
_entity_poly.type
_entity_poly.pdbx_seq_one_letter_code
_entity_poly.pdbx_strand_id
1 'polypeptide(L)'
;MMHSCEDGRAEATKLNVFIKFYGLFWRKHAVDWNSRQLLGQPQGWLGKGNKRSNIDLETIQMNFYRQKGVYILYSEALQPVYAGQAGLARRNTTGGQTIGDRLAAHSRGIYRNGWSLFSWFGFLDTERSPLTRMADEQRLNPIWMLPAGPPSAPDAALNTLLASFEAILIEGFTPRFNARGGDLPHAVVVHQYEPGRHSAEQGQRRREAASPFLE
;
A
#
# COMPACT_ATOMS: atom_id res chain seq x y z
N MET A 1 -26.88 -9.70 47.58
CA MET A 1 -27.55 -10.61 46.62
C MET A 1 -27.54 -9.90 45.27
N MET A 2 -26.89 -10.51 44.27
CA MET A 2 -26.87 -10.19 42.83
C MET A 2 -26.15 -8.89 42.42
N HIS A 3 -24.87 -8.99 42.03
CA HIS A 3 -24.34 -9.29 40.69
C HIS A 3 -24.13 -8.02 39.86
N SER A 4 -22.98 -7.39 40.08
CA SER A 4 -22.33 -6.53 39.09
C SER A 4 -21.91 -7.41 37.91
N CYS A 5 -22.55 -7.20 36.77
CA CYS A 5 -22.09 -7.72 35.49
C CYS A 5 -20.84 -6.91 35.10
N GLU A 6 -19.66 -7.45 35.43
CA GLU A 6 -18.41 -7.00 34.82
C GLU A 6 -18.44 -7.48 33.37
N ASP A 7 -18.69 -6.55 32.45
CA ASP A 7 -18.56 -6.79 31.00
C ASP A 7 -17.07 -6.99 30.68
N GLY A 8 -16.63 -8.23 30.86
CA GLY A 8 -15.37 -8.75 30.34
C GLY A 8 -15.41 -8.80 28.83
N ARG A 9 -15.04 -7.71 28.17
CA ARG A 9 -14.53 -7.76 26.80
C ARG A 9 -13.03 -7.62 26.87
N ALA A 10 -12.35 -8.77 26.93
CA ALA A 10 -10.92 -8.84 26.68
C ALA A 10 -10.64 -8.11 25.37
N GLU A 11 -10.00 -6.95 25.46
CA GLU A 11 -9.52 -6.21 24.31
C GLU A 11 -8.49 -7.12 23.65
N ALA A 12 -8.90 -7.78 22.56
CA ALA A 12 -8.03 -8.68 21.81
C ALA A 12 -6.71 -7.95 21.57
N THR A 13 -5.62 -8.47 22.13
CA THR A 13 -4.30 -7.86 22.07
C THR A 13 -3.99 -7.56 20.60
N LYS A 14 -4.13 -6.29 20.25
CA LYS A 14 -4.08 -5.83 18.86
C LYS A 14 -2.69 -6.16 18.33
N LEU A 15 -2.60 -7.12 17.41
CA LEU A 15 -1.34 -7.46 16.76
C LEU A 15 -0.80 -6.19 16.09
N ASN A 16 0.29 -5.65 16.63
CA ASN A 16 0.90 -4.45 16.11
C ASN A 16 1.84 -4.84 14.99
N VAL A 17 1.32 -4.96 13.76
CA VAL A 17 2.11 -5.31 12.56
C VAL A 17 2.87 -4.09 12.02
N PHE A 18 4.09 -4.28 11.52
CA PHE A 18 4.93 -3.17 11.04
C PHE A 18 4.41 -2.54 9.74
N ILE A 19 3.72 -3.30 8.90
CA ILE A 19 3.19 -2.81 7.62
C ILE A 19 1.96 -1.94 7.84
N LYS A 20 1.98 -0.71 7.31
CA LYS A 20 0.86 0.26 7.41
C LYS A 20 0.15 0.47 6.09
N PHE A 21 0.92 0.54 5.00
CA PHE A 21 0.43 0.69 3.64
C PHE A 21 1.19 -0.27 2.73
N TYR A 22 0.51 -0.82 1.74
CA TYR A 22 1.17 -1.63 0.73
C TYR A 22 0.49 -1.50 -0.64
N GLY A 23 1.28 -1.66 -1.68
CA GLY A 23 0.84 -1.69 -3.07
C GLY A 23 1.38 -2.93 -3.75
N LEU A 24 0.54 -3.64 -4.49
CA LEU A 24 0.89 -4.89 -5.16
C LEU A 24 0.89 -4.73 -6.68
N PHE A 25 1.95 -5.21 -7.33
CA PHE A 25 2.07 -5.29 -8.79
C PHE A 25 1.78 -3.98 -9.52
N TRP A 26 2.20 -2.86 -8.94
CA TRP A 26 2.12 -1.55 -9.56
C TRP A 26 2.95 -1.52 -10.83
N ARG A 27 2.40 -0.90 -11.86
CA ARG A 27 3.04 -0.74 -13.16
C ARG A 27 4.09 0.35 -13.10
N LYS A 28 5.32 -0.01 -13.48
CA LYS A 28 6.47 0.91 -13.56
C LYS A 28 6.19 2.13 -14.43
N HIS A 29 5.46 1.96 -15.53
CA HIS A 29 5.20 3.03 -16.51
C HIS A 29 4.12 4.02 -16.07
N ALA A 30 3.26 3.64 -15.10
CA ALA A 30 2.24 4.52 -14.55
C ALA A 30 2.79 5.42 -13.43
N VAL A 31 4.08 5.33 -13.11
CA VAL A 31 4.75 6.17 -12.11
C VAL A 31 5.53 7.27 -12.82
N ASP A 32 5.27 8.52 -12.43
CA ASP A 32 6.13 9.63 -12.78
C ASP A 32 7.33 9.72 -11.82
N TRP A 33 8.46 9.19 -12.28
CA TRP A 33 9.70 9.13 -11.52
C TRP A 33 10.38 10.50 -11.34
N ASN A 34 9.99 11.52 -12.11
CA ASN A 34 10.60 12.84 -12.07
C ASN A 34 9.90 13.77 -11.07
N SER A 35 8.57 13.69 -10.99
CA SER A 35 7.81 14.44 -9.97
C SER A 35 7.95 13.89 -8.55
N ARG A 36 8.62 12.73 -8.39
CA ARG A 36 8.76 12.03 -7.11
C ARG A 36 7.39 11.72 -6.49
N GLN A 37 6.48 11.25 -7.33
CA GLN A 37 5.12 10.90 -6.95
C GLN A 37 4.88 9.41 -7.16
N LEU A 38 4.53 8.73 -6.08
CA LEU A 38 4.08 7.34 -6.10
C LEU A 38 2.60 7.35 -5.70
N LEU A 39 1.74 7.70 -6.66
CA LEU A 39 0.34 8.02 -6.41
C LEU A 39 -0.52 6.75 -6.32
N GLY A 40 -1.33 6.68 -5.26
CA GLY A 40 -2.30 5.61 -5.08
C GLY A 40 -3.49 6.04 -4.24
N GLN A 41 -4.47 5.15 -4.18
CA GLN A 41 -5.70 5.34 -3.41
C GLN A 41 -5.79 4.29 -2.31
N PRO A 42 -5.53 4.65 -1.03
CA PRO A 42 -5.72 3.76 0.09
C PRO A 42 -7.20 3.36 0.20
N GLN A 43 -7.45 2.05 0.21
CA GLN A 43 -8.78 1.49 0.26
C GLN A 43 -9.51 1.95 1.53
N GLY A 44 -10.77 2.35 1.39
CA GLY A 44 -11.60 2.83 2.49
C GLY A 44 -11.38 4.30 2.89
N TRP A 45 -10.42 5.01 2.28
CA TRP A 45 -10.16 6.42 2.58
C TRP A 45 -10.89 7.39 1.65
N LEU A 46 -11.77 6.92 0.75
CA LEU A 46 -12.55 7.82 -0.11
C LEU A 46 -13.82 8.39 0.57
N GLY A 47 -14.13 7.95 1.80
CA GLY A 47 -15.37 8.24 2.50
C GLY A 47 -16.48 7.21 2.22
N LYS A 48 -17.64 7.36 2.88
CA LYS A 48 -18.79 6.44 2.76
C LYS A 48 -19.95 7.09 1.99
N GLY A 49 -20.77 6.26 1.32
CA GLY A 49 -22.06 6.65 0.72
C GLY A 49 -21.97 7.39 -0.64
N ASN A 50 -23.07 8.05 -1.01
CA ASN A 50 -23.30 8.74 -2.31
C ASN A 50 -22.26 9.81 -2.66
N LYS A 51 -21.39 10.20 -1.73
CA LYS A 51 -20.26 11.08 -2.01
C LYS A 51 -19.20 10.41 -2.90
N ARG A 52 -19.12 9.07 -2.91
CA ARG A 52 -18.14 8.34 -3.72
C ARG A 52 -18.41 8.42 -5.23
N SER A 53 -19.67 8.52 -5.66
CA SER A 53 -20.04 8.53 -7.08
C SER A 53 -19.70 9.83 -7.81
N ASN A 54 -19.48 10.92 -7.06
CA ASN A 54 -19.14 12.24 -7.63
C ASN A 54 -17.67 12.62 -7.39
N ILE A 55 -16.83 11.69 -6.91
CA ILE A 55 -15.41 11.92 -6.73
C ILE A 55 -14.69 11.66 -8.04
N ASP A 56 -13.96 12.67 -8.50
CA ASP A 56 -12.99 12.48 -9.55
C ASP A 56 -11.75 11.75 -9.01
N LEU A 57 -11.64 10.48 -9.37
CA LEU A 57 -10.53 9.61 -8.95
C LEU A 57 -9.20 10.01 -9.63
N GLU A 58 -9.24 10.84 -10.67
CA GLU A 58 -8.06 11.40 -11.32
C GLU A 58 -7.43 12.58 -10.56
N THR A 59 -8.13 13.15 -9.58
CA THR A 59 -7.60 14.24 -8.75
C THR A 59 -7.44 13.87 -7.27
N ILE A 60 -8.06 12.78 -6.82
CA ILE A 60 -7.99 12.30 -5.43
C ILE A 60 -7.06 11.09 -5.30
N GLN A 61 -5.74 11.34 -5.29
CA GLN A 61 -4.71 10.38 -4.89
C GLN A 61 -3.87 10.89 -3.71
N MET A 62 -3.15 9.96 -3.08
CA MET A 62 -2.17 10.24 -2.05
C MET A 62 -0.78 9.79 -2.51
N ASN A 63 0.26 10.55 -2.15
CA ASN A 63 1.63 10.27 -2.54
C ASN A 63 2.35 9.41 -1.49
N PHE A 64 2.75 8.20 -1.88
CA PHE A 64 3.46 7.25 -1.03
C PHE A 64 4.98 7.25 -1.24
N TYR A 65 5.52 8.17 -2.04
CA TYR A 65 6.92 8.16 -2.46
C TYR A 65 7.91 8.14 -1.29
N ARG A 66 7.55 8.80 -0.18
CA ARG A 66 8.39 8.94 1.02
C ARG A 66 8.30 7.77 2.02
N GLN A 67 7.57 6.71 1.68
CA GLN A 67 7.52 5.50 2.49
C GLN A 67 8.89 4.86 2.69
N LYS A 68 9.03 4.12 3.79
CA LYS A 68 10.18 3.26 4.10
C LYS A 68 9.70 1.84 4.26
N GLY A 69 10.53 0.87 3.90
CA GLY A 69 10.19 -0.54 4.02
C GLY A 69 10.85 -1.38 2.95
N VAL A 70 10.13 -2.35 2.41
CA VAL A 70 10.66 -3.29 1.41
C VAL A 70 9.88 -3.22 0.10
N TYR A 71 10.51 -3.64 -0.98
CA TYR A 71 9.91 -3.71 -2.30
C TYR A 71 10.43 -4.91 -3.09
N ILE A 72 9.61 -5.36 -4.03
CA ILE A 72 9.89 -6.48 -4.94
C ILE A 72 9.63 -5.98 -6.37
N LEU A 73 10.54 -6.27 -7.29
CA LEU A 73 10.41 -6.00 -8.71
C LEU A 73 10.10 -7.31 -9.44
N TYR A 74 9.21 -7.25 -10.42
CA TYR A 74 8.78 -8.39 -11.21
C TYR A 74 8.92 -8.10 -12.71
N SER A 75 9.16 -9.15 -13.48
CA SER A 75 8.92 -9.12 -14.92
C SER A 75 7.42 -9.00 -15.24
N GLU A 76 7.09 -8.78 -16.51
CA GLU A 76 5.68 -8.72 -16.94
C GLU A 76 4.94 -10.04 -16.68
N ALA A 77 5.66 -11.17 -16.70
CA ALA A 77 5.12 -12.50 -16.41
C ALA A 77 4.97 -12.79 -14.90
N LEU A 78 5.00 -11.75 -14.06
CA LEU A 78 4.91 -11.83 -12.59
C LEU A 78 6.04 -12.66 -11.94
N GLN A 79 7.16 -12.87 -12.64
CA GLN A 79 8.32 -13.53 -12.05
C GLN A 79 9.11 -12.51 -11.21
N PRO A 80 9.39 -12.79 -9.93
CA PRO A 80 10.22 -11.90 -9.11
C PRO A 80 11.64 -11.85 -9.67
N VAL A 81 12.16 -10.65 -9.91
CA VAL A 81 13.52 -10.45 -10.46
C VAL A 81 14.46 -9.73 -9.50
N TYR A 82 13.93 -9.04 -8.49
CA TYR A 82 14.72 -8.35 -7.47
C TYR A 82 13.88 -8.07 -6.22
N ALA A 83 14.50 -8.10 -5.04
CA ALA A 83 13.91 -7.60 -3.80
C ALA A 83 14.90 -6.71 -3.07
N GLY A 84 14.42 -5.64 -2.45
CA GLY A 84 15.26 -4.66 -1.78
C GLY A 84 14.55 -3.92 -0.64
N GLN A 85 15.33 -3.09 0.06
CA GLN A 85 14.84 -2.28 1.18
C GLN A 85 15.16 -0.79 1.01
N ALA A 86 14.36 0.03 1.68
CA ALA A 86 14.46 1.48 1.73
C ALA A 86 14.21 1.98 3.16
N GLY A 87 15.00 2.95 3.62
CA GLY A 87 14.79 3.64 4.89
C GLY A 87 15.96 3.54 5.88
N LEU A 88 16.93 2.65 5.64
CA LEU A 88 18.16 2.60 6.43
C LEU A 88 19.00 3.86 6.17
N ALA A 89 19.24 4.63 7.23
CA ALA A 89 20.27 5.66 7.22
C ALA A 89 21.64 4.97 7.19
N ARG A 90 22.48 5.34 6.23
CA ARG A 90 23.90 4.99 6.24
C ARG A 90 24.68 6.01 7.07
N ARG A 91 25.89 5.66 7.49
CA ARG A 91 26.85 6.60 8.09
C ARG A 91 26.87 7.88 7.25
N ASN A 92 26.62 9.03 7.87
CA ASN A 92 26.59 10.36 7.26
C ASN A 92 25.43 10.66 6.30
N THR A 93 24.29 9.96 6.41
CA THR A 93 23.04 10.33 5.72
C THR A 93 21.91 10.52 6.73
N THR A 94 21.17 11.62 6.63
CA THR A 94 19.97 11.86 7.45
C THR A 94 18.76 11.26 6.74
N GLY A 95 17.98 10.44 7.46
CA GLY A 95 16.66 9.99 7.00
C GLY A 95 16.62 8.74 6.10
N GLY A 96 17.72 8.31 5.48
CA GLY A 96 17.77 7.13 4.60
C GLY A 96 16.95 7.29 3.29
N GLN A 97 17.24 6.47 2.27
CA GLN A 97 16.50 6.52 1.00
C GLN A 97 15.06 6.01 1.16
N THR A 98 14.10 6.63 0.48
CA THR A 98 12.71 6.19 0.48
C THR A 98 12.47 5.06 -0.53
N ILE A 99 11.31 4.40 -0.45
CA ILE A 99 10.87 3.41 -1.44
C ILE A 99 10.86 4.05 -2.83
N GLY A 100 10.29 5.26 -2.95
CA GLY A 100 10.29 6.02 -4.20
C GLY A 100 11.70 6.28 -4.74
N ASP A 101 12.65 6.71 -3.91
CA ASP A 101 14.04 6.96 -4.33
C ASP A 101 14.69 5.67 -4.89
N ARG A 102 14.49 4.53 -4.21
CA ARG A 102 15.05 3.23 -4.62
C ARG A 102 14.46 2.75 -5.94
N LEU A 103 13.13 2.76 -6.05
CA LEU A 103 12.45 2.35 -7.28
C LEU A 103 12.83 3.25 -8.47
N ALA A 104 12.96 4.56 -8.23
CA ALA A 104 13.38 5.52 -9.25
C ALA A 104 14.85 5.32 -9.69
N ALA A 105 15.72 4.81 -8.82
CA ALA A 105 17.06 4.39 -9.21
C ALA A 105 17.04 3.12 -10.07
N HIS A 106 16.24 2.12 -9.69
CA HIS A 106 16.05 0.90 -10.48
C HIS A 106 15.39 1.15 -11.84
N SER A 107 14.54 2.18 -11.95
CA SER A 107 13.88 2.51 -13.23
C SER A 107 14.83 3.14 -14.25
N ARG A 108 15.96 3.70 -13.80
CA ARG A 108 16.99 4.33 -14.65
C ARG A 108 18.28 3.51 -14.77
N GLY A 109 18.47 2.50 -13.94
CA GLY A 109 19.69 1.70 -13.88
C GLY A 109 19.89 0.70 -15.04
N ILE A 110 20.95 -0.09 -14.94
CA ILE A 110 21.36 -1.08 -15.95
C ILE A 110 20.30 -2.18 -16.16
N TYR A 111 19.58 -2.57 -15.10
CA TYR A 111 18.53 -3.59 -15.15
C TYR A 111 17.13 -3.00 -15.35
N ARG A 112 17.02 -1.75 -15.81
CA ARG A 112 15.72 -1.06 -15.96
C ARG A 112 14.72 -1.82 -16.83
N ASN A 113 15.18 -2.59 -17.81
CA ASN A 113 14.30 -3.36 -18.70
C ASN A 113 13.96 -4.76 -18.17
N GLY A 114 14.57 -5.18 -17.06
CA GLY A 114 14.32 -6.50 -16.46
C GLY A 114 13.04 -6.59 -15.63
N TRP A 115 12.34 -5.47 -15.45
CA TRP A 115 11.12 -5.40 -14.64
C TRP A 115 10.14 -4.36 -15.18
N SER A 116 8.85 -4.63 -14.99
CA SER A 116 7.74 -3.77 -15.41
C SER A 116 6.68 -3.61 -14.32
N LEU A 117 6.69 -4.48 -13.31
CA LEU A 117 5.78 -4.48 -12.18
C LEU A 117 6.57 -4.43 -10.88
N PHE A 118 5.97 -3.87 -9.82
CA PHE A 118 6.59 -3.86 -8.50
C PHE A 118 5.55 -3.90 -7.38
N SER A 119 5.91 -4.53 -6.27
CA SER A 119 5.15 -4.46 -5.02
C SER A 119 5.99 -3.73 -3.98
N TRP A 120 5.34 -3.00 -3.07
CA TRP A 120 6.01 -2.27 -2.01
C TRP A 120 5.20 -2.35 -0.71
N PHE A 121 5.93 -2.37 0.41
CA PHE A 121 5.37 -2.56 1.74
C PHE A 121 5.99 -1.51 2.66
N GLY A 122 5.16 -0.54 3.06
CA GLY A 122 5.54 0.66 3.81
C GLY A 122 5.31 0.52 5.30
N PHE A 123 6.27 1.01 6.08
CA PHE A 123 6.30 0.92 7.55
C PHE A 123 5.87 2.23 8.23
N LEU A 124 5.77 3.32 7.48
CA LEU A 124 5.40 4.62 8.03
C LEU A 124 3.88 4.78 8.03
N ASP A 125 3.35 5.30 9.13
CA ASP A 125 1.95 5.65 9.29
C ASP A 125 1.73 7.16 9.10
N THR A 126 0.47 7.55 9.00
CA THR A 126 0.05 8.94 8.94
C THR A 126 -1.35 9.09 9.55
N GLU A 127 -1.80 10.31 9.77
CA GLU A 127 -3.13 10.56 10.30
C GLU A 127 -4.20 10.01 9.33
N ARG A 128 -5.13 9.22 9.87
CA ARG A 128 -6.21 8.62 9.06
C ARG A 128 -7.34 9.62 8.85
N SER A 129 -7.52 10.06 7.62
CA SER A 129 -8.62 10.93 7.21
C SER A 129 -9.13 10.55 5.83
N PRO A 130 -10.44 10.70 5.52
CA PRO A 130 -10.90 10.57 4.16
C PRO A 130 -10.15 11.53 3.23
N LEU A 131 -9.62 11.04 2.11
CA LEU A 131 -8.90 11.83 1.12
C LEU A 131 -9.71 13.03 0.63
N THR A 132 -11.04 12.90 0.56
CA THR A 132 -11.97 13.97 0.19
C THR A 132 -12.00 15.16 1.16
N ARG A 133 -11.46 14.99 2.36
CA ARG A 133 -11.34 16.04 3.39
C ARG A 133 -9.92 16.58 3.52
N MET A 134 -8.96 16.00 2.81
CA MET A 134 -7.56 16.41 2.83
C MET A 134 -7.30 17.38 1.69
N ALA A 135 -6.63 18.48 1.98
CA ALA A 135 -6.14 19.39 0.94
C ALA A 135 -5.09 18.67 0.06
N ASP A 136 -4.94 19.11 -1.19
CA ASP A 136 -3.98 18.53 -2.14
C ASP A 136 -2.57 18.48 -1.57
N GLU A 137 -2.13 19.55 -0.92
CA GLU A 137 -0.83 19.64 -0.26
C GLU A 137 -0.65 18.53 0.80
N GLN A 138 -1.68 18.24 1.60
CA GLN A 138 -1.63 17.18 2.62
C GLN A 138 -1.56 15.79 1.99
N ARG A 139 -2.22 15.59 0.84
CA ARG A 139 -2.24 14.31 0.12
C ARG A 139 -0.94 14.06 -0.66
N LEU A 140 -0.38 15.11 -1.24
CA LEU A 140 0.84 15.06 -2.07
C LEU A 140 2.13 15.12 -1.23
N ASN A 141 2.06 15.75 -0.04
CA ASN A 141 3.16 15.85 0.91
C ASN A 141 2.74 15.38 2.33
N PRO A 142 2.31 14.11 2.49
CA PRO A 142 1.88 13.62 3.79
C PRO A 142 3.03 13.56 4.80
N ILE A 143 2.70 13.86 6.06
CA ILE A 143 3.60 13.70 7.19
C ILE A 143 3.62 12.23 7.58
N TRP A 144 4.75 11.59 7.32
CA TRP A 144 4.99 10.19 7.65
C TRP A 144 5.65 10.05 9.02
N MET A 145 5.10 9.18 9.85
CA MET A 145 5.60 8.90 11.20
C MET A 145 5.93 7.42 11.32
N LEU A 146 7.04 7.10 11.97
CA LEU A 146 7.23 5.73 12.42
C LEU A 146 6.22 5.49 13.56
N PRO A 147 5.47 4.38 13.55
CA PRO A 147 4.65 4.01 14.70
C PRO A 147 5.51 4.01 15.96
N ALA A 148 4.92 4.36 17.11
CA ALA A 148 5.56 4.15 18.41
C ALA A 148 6.15 2.73 18.42
N GLY A 149 7.41 2.62 18.85
CA GLY A 149 8.32 1.53 18.52
C GLY A 149 7.76 0.12 18.80
N PRO A 150 8.45 -0.93 18.33
CA PRO A 150 8.05 -2.29 18.66
C PRO A 150 7.82 -2.41 20.17
N PRO A 151 6.86 -3.26 20.58
CA PRO A 151 6.65 -3.55 22.00
C PRO A 151 8.00 -3.78 22.67
N SER A 152 8.18 -3.22 23.86
CA SER A 152 9.44 -3.16 24.62
C SER A 152 10.02 -4.54 25.00
N ALA A 153 9.33 -5.63 24.63
CA ALA A 153 9.74 -7.00 24.83
C ALA A 153 10.34 -7.61 23.54
N PRO A 154 11.51 -8.28 23.62
CA PRO A 154 12.17 -8.92 22.47
C PRO A 154 11.28 -9.87 21.67
N ASP A 155 10.48 -10.70 22.34
CA ASP A 155 9.60 -11.69 21.70
C ASP A 155 8.48 -11.04 20.89
N ALA A 156 7.98 -9.90 21.38
CA ALA A 156 6.91 -9.18 20.70
C ALA A 156 7.46 -8.44 19.46
N ALA A 157 8.69 -7.91 19.52
CA ALA A 157 9.37 -7.37 18.35
C ALA A 157 9.66 -8.45 17.28
N LEU A 158 10.09 -9.65 17.71
CA LEU A 158 10.30 -10.79 16.83
C LEU A 158 8.99 -11.26 16.19
N ASN A 159 7.92 -11.42 16.97
CA ASN A 159 6.61 -11.82 16.45
C ASN A 159 6.07 -10.81 15.45
N THR A 160 6.24 -9.51 15.71
CA THR A 160 5.88 -8.48 14.73
C THR A 160 6.69 -8.62 13.43
N LEU A 161 8.00 -8.89 13.53
CA LEU A 161 8.87 -9.07 12.37
C LEU A 161 8.46 -10.30 11.55
N LEU A 162 8.23 -11.44 12.22
CA LEU A 162 7.80 -12.70 11.61
C LEU A 162 6.46 -12.54 10.88
N ALA A 163 5.44 -11.98 11.55
CA ALA A 163 4.14 -11.71 10.94
C ALA A 163 4.26 -10.77 9.72
N SER A 164 5.14 -9.76 9.81
CA SER A 164 5.35 -8.82 8.70
C SER A 164 6.01 -9.50 7.49
N PHE A 165 7.04 -10.34 7.70
CA PHE A 165 7.69 -11.08 6.62
C PHE A 165 6.74 -12.11 6.00
N GLU A 166 6.01 -12.87 6.80
CA GLU A 166 5.00 -13.81 6.30
C GLU A 166 3.97 -13.09 5.43
N ALA A 167 3.45 -11.95 5.90
CA ALA A 167 2.51 -11.16 5.12
C ALA A 167 3.10 -10.66 3.79
N ILE A 168 4.36 -10.22 3.78
CA ILE A 168 5.07 -9.85 2.55
C ILE A 168 5.14 -11.04 1.59
N LEU A 169 5.49 -12.23 2.09
CA LEU A 169 5.63 -13.43 1.26
C LEU A 169 4.27 -13.88 0.68
N ILE A 170 3.21 -13.87 1.49
CA ILE A 170 1.88 -14.28 1.05
C ILE A 170 1.29 -13.28 0.05
N GLU A 171 1.29 -11.99 0.36
CA GLU A 171 0.70 -10.97 -0.51
C GLU A 171 1.56 -10.69 -1.75
N GLY A 172 2.88 -10.72 -1.61
CA GLY A 172 3.81 -10.45 -2.69
C GLY A 172 3.91 -11.59 -3.71
N PHE A 173 3.88 -12.84 -3.25
CA PHE A 173 4.04 -14.00 -4.15
C PHE A 173 2.72 -14.71 -4.46
N THR A 174 1.64 -14.39 -3.76
CA THR A 174 0.33 -15.05 -3.84
C THR A 174 0.47 -16.56 -4.04
N PRO A 175 1.17 -17.28 -3.13
CA PRO A 175 1.51 -18.67 -3.38
C PRO A 175 0.24 -19.49 -3.53
N ARG A 176 0.18 -20.33 -4.57
CA ARG A 176 -1.04 -21.07 -4.99
C ARG A 176 -1.73 -21.90 -3.88
N PHE A 177 -1.03 -22.22 -2.80
CA PHE A 177 -1.53 -23.05 -1.70
C PHE A 177 -1.84 -22.25 -0.41
N ASN A 178 -1.58 -20.95 -0.38
CA ASN A 178 -2.02 -20.09 0.71
C ASN A 178 -3.49 -19.73 0.50
N ALA A 179 -4.37 -20.54 1.10
CA ALA A 179 -5.82 -20.34 1.03
C ALA A 179 -6.31 -19.07 1.77
N ARG A 180 -5.46 -18.49 2.62
CA ARG A 180 -5.70 -17.23 3.35
C ARG A 180 -4.60 -16.23 2.99
N GLY A 181 -4.96 -14.96 2.85
CA GLY A 181 -4.02 -13.85 2.69
C GLY A 181 -3.12 -13.67 3.91
N GLY A 182 -2.13 -12.78 3.78
CA GLY A 182 -1.23 -12.46 4.89
C GLY A 182 -1.99 -11.83 6.06
N ASP A 183 -1.59 -12.15 7.30
CA ASP A 183 -2.19 -11.55 8.48
C ASP A 183 -1.75 -10.07 8.61
N LEU A 184 -2.59 -9.17 8.10
CA LEU A 184 -2.33 -7.74 7.96
C LEU A 184 -3.37 -6.89 8.70
N PRO A 185 -3.54 -7.06 10.02
CA PRO A 185 -4.51 -6.30 10.79
C PRO A 185 -4.21 -4.81 10.71
N HIS A 186 -5.22 -4.04 10.31
CA HIS A 186 -5.18 -2.58 10.15
C HIS A 186 -4.30 -2.04 9.01
N ALA A 187 -3.56 -2.88 8.28
CA ALA A 187 -2.87 -2.43 7.06
C ALA A 187 -3.91 -2.04 6.01
N VAL A 188 -3.59 -1.03 5.21
CA VAL A 188 -4.49 -0.53 4.16
C VAL A 188 -3.88 -0.85 2.80
N VAL A 189 -4.60 -1.66 2.01
CA VAL A 189 -4.28 -1.89 0.59
C VAL A 189 -4.37 -0.56 -0.14
N VAL A 190 -3.35 -0.25 -0.93
CA VAL A 190 -3.33 0.91 -1.83
C VAL A 190 -3.39 0.42 -3.27
N HIS A 191 -4.46 0.78 -3.97
CA HIS A 191 -4.54 0.54 -5.40
C HIS A 191 -3.76 1.62 -6.16
N GLN A 192 -3.00 1.20 -7.17
CA GLN A 192 -2.31 2.12 -8.07
C GLN A 192 -3.34 3.00 -8.78
N TYR A 193 -3.02 4.30 -8.90
CA TYR A 193 -3.73 5.17 -9.83
C TYR A 193 -3.20 4.94 -11.26
N GLU A 194 -4.08 4.58 -12.19
CA GLU A 194 -3.77 4.36 -13.62
C GLU A 194 -4.59 5.36 -14.46
N PRO A 195 -3.94 6.35 -15.13
CA PRO A 195 -4.64 7.31 -15.99
C PRO A 195 -5.49 6.62 -17.07
N GLY A 196 -6.76 7.00 -17.21
CA GLY A 196 -7.68 6.47 -18.25
C GLY A 196 -8.34 5.11 -17.97
N ARG A 197 -8.02 4.42 -16.88
CA ARG A 197 -8.64 3.12 -16.52
C ARG A 197 -10.15 3.24 -16.24
N HIS A 198 -10.59 4.35 -15.63
CA HIS A 198 -12.00 4.59 -15.34
C HIS A 198 -12.86 4.79 -16.59
N SER A 199 -12.32 5.40 -17.65
CA SER A 199 -13.02 5.56 -18.93
C SER A 199 -13.24 4.23 -19.65
N ALA A 200 -12.27 3.31 -19.56
CA ALA A 200 -12.38 1.96 -20.14
C ALA A 200 -13.39 1.08 -19.38
N GLU A 201 -13.36 1.08 -18.04
CA GLU A 201 -14.31 0.33 -17.22
C GLU A 201 -15.76 0.85 -17.34
N GLN A 202 -15.94 2.17 -17.49
CA GLN A 202 -17.27 2.76 -17.78
C GLN A 202 -17.77 2.42 -19.20
N GLY A 203 -16.89 2.40 -20.20
CA GLY A 203 -17.21 1.98 -21.56
C GLY A 203 -17.62 0.51 -21.64
N GLN A 204 -16.93 -0.36 -20.90
CA GLN A 204 -17.25 -1.79 -20.80
C GLN A 204 -18.61 -2.02 -20.12
N ARG A 205 -18.88 -1.38 -18.98
CA ARG A 205 -20.18 -1.47 -18.29
C ARG A 205 -21.33 -0.91 -19.13
N ARG A 206 -21.10 0.15 -19.91
CA ARG A 206 -22.11 0.68 -20.84
C ARG A 206 -22.39 -0.28 -21.99
N ARG A 207 -21.40 -1.03 -22.48
CA ARG A 207 -21.58 -2.05 -23.53
C ARG A 207 -22.31 -3.29 -23.00
N GLU A 208 -21.98 -3.73 -21.79
CA GLU A 208 -22.67 -4.85 -21.11
C GLU A 208 -24.12 -4.50 -20.76
N ALA A 209 -24.40 -3.25 -20.35
CA ALA A 209 -25.76 -2.77 -20.10
C ALA A 209 -26.56 -2.48 -21.38
N ALA A 210 -25.89 -2.34 -22.54
CA ALA A 210 -26.52 -2.04 -23.82
C ALA A 210 -26.66 -3.27 -24.73
N SER A 211 -26.32 -4.48 -24.26
CA SER A 211 -26.56 -5.71 -25.00
C SER A 211 -28.00 -6.17 -24.73
N PRO A 212 -28.96 -5.98 -25.65
CA PRO A 212 -30.26 -6.61 -25.50
C PRO A 212 -30.02 -8.11 -25.66
N PHE A 213 -30.66 -8.92 -24.82
CA PHE A 213 -30.78 -10.36 -25.06
C PHE A 213 -31.38 -10.55 -26.47
N LEU A 214 -30.55 -11.03 -27.40
CA LEU A 214 -31.03 -11.64 -28.63
C LEU A 214 -31.17 -13.14 -28.31
N GLU A 215 -32.41 -13.55 -28.07
CA GLU A 215 -32.87 -14.94 -28.27
C GLU A 215 -32.97 -15.23 -29.77
#